data_AF-A0A538CKL9-F1
#
_entry.id   AF-A0A538CKL9-F1
#
_cell.length_a   1.000
_cell.length_b   1.000
_cell.length_c   1.000
_cell.angle_alpha   90.00
_cell.angle_beta   90.00
_cell.angle_gamma   90.00
#
_symmetry.space_group_name_H-M   'P 1'
#
loop_
_entity.id
_entity.type
_entity.pdbx_description
1 polymer ?
#
loop_
_entity_poly.entity_id
_entity_poly.type
_entity_poly.pdbx_seq_one_letter_code
_entity_poly.pdbx_strand_id
1 'polypeptide(L)'
;MAAALLLISRLLVPRDPCDDLRIRDAREALGYWSRRAVELPWYRRAARREARALAAAARSRLIAAHLQRLRLGRVEHMIAPLLDTRGRGPGADARSLVVASVRRTAIGRLLLISTAALAAASIACLVVAVELAIYLAGTI
;
A
#
# COMPACT_ATOMS: atom_id res chain seq x y z
N MET A 1 -4.11 -1.29 27.80
CA MET A 1 -5.06 -2.38 27.43
C MET A 1 -6.33 -1.90 26.71
N ALA A 2 -6.85 -0.69 26.96
CA ALA A 2 -8.03 -0.17 26.25
C ALA A 2 -7.87 -0.03 24.71
N ALA A 3 -6.66 0.25 24.22
CA ALA A 3 -6.38 0.35 22.78
C ALA A 3 -6.47 -0.99 22.03
N ALA A 4 -6.23 -2.12 22.71
CA ALA A 4 -6.35 -3.45 22.12
C ALA A 4 -7.82 -3.85 21.92
N LEU A 5 -8.70 -3.44 22.84
CA LEU A 5 -10.14 -3.66 22.73
C LEU A 5 -10.79 -2.84 21.60
N LEU A 6 -10.27 -1.64 21.30
CA LEU A 6 -10.68 -0.84 20.13
C LEU A 6 -10.22 -1.43 18.80
N LEU A 7 -9.11 -2.20 18.82
CA LEU A 7 -8.55 -2.90 17.66
C LEU A 7 -9.37 -4.15 17.31
N ILE A 8 -9.85 -4.87 18.34
CA ILE A 8 -10.71 -6.06 18.20
C ILE A 8 -12.14 -5.67 17.84
N SER A 9 -12.68 -4.60 18.41
CA SER A 9 -14.05 -4.14 18.11
C SER A 9 -14.23 -3.63 16.68
N ARG A 10 -13.16 -3.18 15.99
CA ARG A 10 -13.22 -2.88 14.55
C ARG A 10 -13.03 -4.10 13.63
N LEU A 11 -12.44 -5.18 14.13
CA LEU A 11 -12.37 -6.46 13.41
C LEU A 11 -13.74 -7.16 13.36
N LEU A 12 -14.64 -6.83 14.28
CA LEU A 12 -16.02 -7.31 14.32
C LEU A 12 -17.03 -6.42 13.57
N VAL A 13 -16.59 -5.37 12.85
CA VAL A 13 -17.52 -4.65 11.97
C VAL A 13 -17.99 -5.64 10.90
N PRO A 14 -19.29 -5.98 10.84
CA PRO A 14 -19.82 -6.86 9.82
C PRO A 14 -19.43 -6.30 8.46
N ARG A 15 -18.74 -7.11 7.64
CA ARG A 15 -18.57 -6.80 6.22
C ARG A 15 -19.92 -7.01 5.55
N ASP A 16 -20.82 -6.04 5.70
CA ASP A 16 -22.06 -6.07 4.92
C ASP A 16 -21.71 -6.11 3.44
N PRO A 17 -22.58 -6.70 2.60
CA PRO A 17 -22.43 -6.69 1.16
C PRO A 17 -21.94 -5.34 0.63
N CYS A 18 -21.09 -5.41 -0.41
CA CYS A 18 -20.57 -4.26 -1.13
C CYS A 18 -21.72 -3.44 -1.75
N ASP A 19 -22.34 -2.59 -0.94
CA ASP A 19 -23.32 -1.63 -1.43
C ASP A 19 -22.60 -0.61 -2.31
N ASP A 20 -23.15 -0.35 -3.49
CA ASP A 20 -22.62 0.65 -4.42
C ASP A 20 -22.47 2.03 -3.75
N LEU A 21 -23.32 2.33 -2.75
CA LEU A 21 -23.24 3.51 -1.91
C LEU A 21 -21.90 3.57 -1.14
N ARG A 22 -21.47 2.47 -0.51
CA ARG A 22 -20.21 2.43 0.25
C ARG A 22 -18.98 2.59 -0.66
N ILE A 23 -19.05 2.07 -1.88
CA ILE A 23 -18.00 2.25 -2.88
C ILE A 23 -17.92 3.70 -3.33
N ARG A 24 -19.07 4.33 -3.58
CA ARG A 24 -19.15 5.76 -3.93
C ARG A 24 -18.56 6.62 -2.82
N ASP A 25 -18.97 6.40 -1.58
CA ASP A 25 -18.47 7.15 -0.41
C ASP A 25 -16.95 6.97 -0.24
N ALA A 26 -16.43 5.77 -0.49
CA ALA A 26 -14.99 5.51 -0.45
C ALA A 26 -14.23 6.24 -1.57
N ARG A 27 -14.81 6.37 -2.78
CA ARG A 27 -14.22 7.17 -3.87
C ARG A 27 -14.22 8.66 -3.54
N GLU A 28 -15.33 9.17 -3.03
CA GLU A 28 -15.44 10.58 -2.61
C GLU A 28 -14.45 10.90 -1.50
N ALA A 29 -14.38 10.05 -0.48
CA ALA A 29 -13.40 10.18 0.60
C ALA A 29 -11.95 10.15 0.06
N LEU A 30 -11.63 9.21 -0.84
CA LEU A 30 -10.30 9.14 -1.45
C LEU A 30 -9.97 10.42 -2.22
N GLY A 31 -10.91 10.94 -3.02
CA GLY A 31 -10.75 12.18 -3.77
C GLY A 31 -10.52 13.40 -2.87
N TYR A 32 -11.32 13.52 -1.82
CA TYR A 32 -11.19 14.60 -0.84
C TYR A 32 -9.84 14.56 -0.09
N TRP A 33 -9.49 13.42 0.50
CA TRP A 33 -8.27 13.30 1.31
C TRP A 33 -6.99 13.37 0.48
N SER A 34 -7.00 12.84 -0.74
CA SER A 34 -5.86 12.97 -1.65
C SER A 34 -5.62 14.42 -2.06
N ARG A 35 -6.67 15.17 -2.40
CA ARG A 35 -6.60 16.59 -2.73
C ARG A 35 -6.10 17.42 -1.54
N ARG A 36 -6.71 17.22 -0.37
CA ARG A 36 -6.32 17.89 0.88
C ARG A 36 -4.85 17.63 1.26
N ALA A 37 -4.33 16.43 1.00
CA ALA A 37 -2.93 16.09 1.26
C ALA A 37 -1.93 16.87 0.37
N VAL A 38 -2.36 17.33 -0.80
CA VAL A 38 -1.58 18.14 -1.73
C VAL A 38 -1.69 19.62 -1.40
N GLU A 39 -2.91 20.11 -1.14
CA GLU A 39 -3.22 21.52 -0.85
C GLU A 39 -2.64 22.01 0.48
N LEU A 40 -2.44 21.12 1.45
CA LEU A 40 -1.90 21.48 2.76
C LEU A 40 -0.47 22.04 2.67
N PRO A 41 -0.16 23.18 3.31
CA PRO A 41 1.19 23.75 3.35
C PRO A 41 2.25 22.79 3.92
N TRP A 42 3.50 22.94 3.47
CA TRP A 42 4.61 22.04 3.82
C TRP A 42 4.89 21.95 5.33
N TYR A 43 4.64 23.04 6.09
CA TYR A 43 4.86 23.09 7.52
C TYR A 43 3.81 22.32 8.33
N ARG A 44 2.63 22.01 7.76
CA ARG A 44 1.57 21.22 8.41
C ARG A 44 1.79 19.72 8.24
N ARG A 45 2.98 19.23 8.61
CA ARG A 45 3.40 17.84 8.38
C ARG A 45 2.45 16.79 9.00
N ALA A 46 1.93 17.05 10.21
CA ALA A 46 1.00 16.14 10.88
C ALA A 46 -0.32 15.98 10.12
N ALA A 47 -0.97 17.09 9.76
CA ALA A 47 -2.21 17.08 8.98
C ALA A 47 -2.02 16.44 7.58
N ARG A 48 -0.85 16.65 6.96
CA ARG A 48 -0.53 15.97 5.68
C ARG A 48 -0.39 14.46 5.85
N ARG A 49 0.21 13.99 6.95
CA ARG A 49 0.31 12.55 7.25
C ARG A 49 -1.06 11.94 7.50
N GLU A 50 -1.90 12.62 8.26
CA GLU A 50 -3.27 12.20 8.53
C GLU A 50 -4.09 12.10 7.25
N ALA A 51 -4.07 13.12 6.40
CA ALA A 51 -4.77 13.11 5.12
C ALA A 51 -4.29 11.94 4.22
N ARG A 52 -2.97 11.66 4.19
CA ARG A 52 -2.43 10.50 3.47
C ARG A 52 -2.89 9.16 4.05
N ALA A 53 -2.95 9.04 5.38
CA ALA A 53 -3.41 7.83 6.06
C ALA A 53 -4.90 7.56 5.75
N LEU A 54 -5.73 8.60 5.79
CA LEU A 54 -7.16 8.51 5.46
C LEU A 54 -7.38 8.20 3.98
N ALA A 55 -6.59 8.78 3.08
CA ALA A 55 -6.61 8.41 1.66
C ALA A 55 -6.21 6.95 1.45
N ALA A 56 -5.16 6.46 2.12
CA ALA A 56 -4.73 5.07 2.03
C ALA A 56 -5.81 4.10 2.55
N ALA A 57 -6.49 4.45 3.65
CA ALA A 57 -7.60 3.67 4.20
C ALA A 57 -8.82 3.65 3.27
N ALA A 58 -9.16 4.77 2.63
CA ALA A 58 -10.22 4.79 1.61
C ALA A 58 -9.86 3.92 0.40
N ARG A 59 -8.60 3.95 -0.04
CA ARG A 59 -8.10 3.12 -1.14
C ARG A 59 -8.11 1.64 -0.81
N SER A 60 -7.76 1.23 0.41
CA SER A 60 -7.81 -0.19 0.81
C SER A 60 -9.23 -0.73 0.79
N ARG A 61 -10.23 0.08 1.20
CA ARG A 61 -11.65 -0.28 1.08
C ARG A 61 -12.08 -0.52 -0.37
N LEU A 62 -11.65 0.35 -1.30
CA LEU A 62 -11.95 0.17 -2.72
C LEU A 62 -11.30 -1.10 -3.30
N ILE A 63 -10.07 -1.41 -2.89
CA ILE A 63 -9.39 -2.64 -3.30
C ILE A 63 -10.12 -3.88 -2.76
N ALA A 64 -10.50 -3.87 -1.49
CA ALA A 64 -11.28 -4.94 -0.88
C ALA A 64 -12.61 -5.15 -1.62
N ALA A 65 -13.35 -4.07 -1.89
CA ALA A 65 -14.59 -4.13 -2.65
C ALA A 65 -14.39 -4.68 -4.08
N HIS A 66 -13.29 -4.30 -4.74
CA HIS A 66 -12.95 -4.81 -6.07
C HIS A 66 -12.65 -6.32 -6.04
N LEU A 67 -11.89 -6.79 -5.04
CA LEU A 67 -11.57 -8.21 -4.88
C LEU A 67 -12.80 -9.05 -4.53
N GLN A 68 -13.70 -8.49 -3.72
CA GLN A 68 -14.98 -9.12 -3.41
C GLN A 68 -15.84 -9.26 -4.68
N ARG A 69 -15.87 -8.23 -5.54
CA ARG A 69 -16.57 -8.27 -6.84
C ARG A 69 -16.00 -9.34 -7.78
N LEU A 70 -14.68 -9.55 -7.76
CA LEU A 70 -14.02 -10.62 -8.52
C LEU A 70 -14.18 -12.02 -7.90
N ARG A 71 -14.95 -12.16 -6.80
CA ARG A 71 -15.11 -13.40 -6.01
C ARG A 71 -13.78 -13.99 -5.51
N LEU A 72 -12.74 -13.16 -5.40
CA LEU A 72 -11.42 -13.54 -4.88
C LEU A 72 -11.34 -13.39 -3.36
N GLY A 73 -12.43 -13.64 -2.63
CA GLY A 73 -12.52 -13.40 -1.18
C GLY A 73 -11.47 -14.15 -0.35
N ARG A 74 -10.95 -15.28 -0.87
CA ARG A 74 -9.86 -16.04 -0.25
C ARG A 74 -8.51 -15.30 -0.36
N VAL A 75 -8.27 -14.59 -1.46
CA VAL A 75 -7.08 -13.72 -1.64
C VAL A 75 -7.19 -12.48 -0.76
N GLU A 76 -8.40 -11.94 -0.61
CA GLU A 76 -8.67 -10.79 0.27
C GLU A 76 -8.24 -11.05 1.72
N HIS A 77 -8.54 -12.23 2.29
CA HIS A 77 -8.10 -12.61 3.63
C HIS A 77 -6.57 -12.65 3.77
N MET A 78 -5.87 -13.08 2.72
CA MET A 78 -4.41 -13.18 2.74
C MET A 78 -3.73 -11.81 2.66
N ILE A 79 -4.32 -10.85 1.95
CA ILE A 79 -3.74 -9.51 1.76
C ILE A 79 -4.32 -8.44 2.71
N ALA A 80 -5.42 -8.73 3.40
CA ALA A 80 -6.00 -7.85 4.43
C ALA A 80 -4.97 -7.32 5.44
N PRO A 81 -4.07 -8.14 6.03
CA PRO A 81 -3.05 -7.62 6.95
C PRO A 81 -2.02 -6.67 6.29
N LEU A 82 -1.73 -6.88 5.00
CA LEU A 82 -0.85 -6.00 4.21
C LEU A 82 -1.53 -4.67 3.82
N LEU A 83 -2.85 -4.68 3.63
CA LEU A 83 -3.62 -3.48 3.34
C LEU A 83 -3.90 -2.64 4.60
N ASP A 84 -4.14 -3.28 5.74
CA ASP A 84 -4.43 -2.60 7.01
C ASP A 84 -3.19 -1.89 7.59
N THR A 85 -2.01 -2.45 7.36
CA THR A 85 -0.72 -1.83 7.71
C THR A 85 -0.40 -0.57 6.88
N ARG A 86 -1.00 -0.42 5.69
CA ARG A 86 -0.77 0.72 4.80
C ARG A 86 -1.64 1.93 5.14
N GLY A 87 -2.76 1.71 5.85
CA GLY A 87 -3.71 2.76 6.29
C GLY A 87 -3.41 3.33 7.68
N ARG A 88 -2.80 2.55 8.59
CA ARG A 88 -2.24 3.10 9.83
C ARG A 88 -0.93 3.80 9.49
N GLY A 89 -0.88 5.13 9.54
CA GLY A 89 0.39 5.82 9.70
C GLY A 89 0.97 5.46 11.06
N PRO A 90 2.07 4.69 11.14
CA PRO A 90 2.72 4.47 12.41
C PRO A 90 3.83 5.51 12.51
N GLY A 91 3.81 6.32 13.57
CA GLY A 91 5.07 6.90 14.04
C GLY A 91 6.11 5.78 14.09
N ALA A 92 7.26 6.00 13.45
CA ALA A 92 8.54 5.27 13.39
C ALA A 92 8.64 3.79 13.88
N ASP A 93 7.95 3.39 14.94
CA ASP A 93 8.06 2.13 15.67
C ASP A 93 7.44 0.92 14.96
N ALA A 94 6.30 1.03 14.28
CA ALA A 94 5.76 -0.15 13.59
C ALA A 94 6.60 -0.51 12.35
N ARG A 95 7.21 0.49 11.70
CA ARG A 95 8.11 0.27 10.56
C ARG A 95 9.42 -0.35 11.02
N SER A 96 9.95 0.05 12.19
CA SER A 96 11.13 -0.60 12.78
C SER A 96 10.84 -2.03 13.20
N LEU A 97 9.65 -2.31 13.76
CA LEU A 97 9.24 -3.67 14.13
C LEU A 97 9.03 -4.58 12.92
N VAL A 98 8.43 -4.09 11.83
CA VAL A 98 8.31 -4.87 10.58
C VAL A 98 9.67 -5.08 9.92
N VAL A 99 10.53 -4.05 9.86
CA VAL A 99 11.89 -4.22 9.33
C VAL A 99 12.72 -5.15 10.20
N ALA A 100 12.56 -5.11 11.53
CA ALA A 100 13.25 -5.98 12.46
C ALA A 100 12.76 -7.44 12.36
N SER A 101 11.45 -7.67 12.20
CA SER A 101 10.89 -9.00 12.05
C SER A 101 11.21 -9.61 10.68
N VAL A 102 11.19 -8.81 9.61
CA VAL A 102 11.64 -9.23 8.27
C VAL A 102 13.15 -9.48 8.24
N ARG A 103 13.97 -8.69 8.94
CA ARG A 103 15.42 -8.93 9.04
C ARG A 103 15.77 -10.18 9.84
N ARG A 104 14.95 -10.56 10.84
CA ARG A 104 15.21 -11.74 11.69
C ARG A 104 14.81 -13.06 11.05
N THR A 105 13.94 -13.07 10.04
CA THR A 105 13.48 -14.31 9.41
C THR A 105 14.28 -14.61 8.14
N ALA A 106 14.73 -15.87 7.97
CA ALA A 106 15.48 -16.30 6.78
C ALA A 106 14.70 -16.07 5.48
N ILE A 107 13.37 -16.22 5.54
CA ILE A 107 12.44 -15.95 4.42
C ILE A 107 12.46 -14.46 4.04
N GLY A 108 12.49 -13.55 5.02
CA GLY A 108 12.58 -12.11 4.77
C GLY A 108 13.92 -11.71 4.11
N ARG A 109 15.01 -12.37 4.49
CA ARG A 109 16.31 -12.22 3.81
C ARG A 109 16.28 -12.71 2.36
N LEU A 110 15.70 -13.88 2.09
CA LEU A 110 15.56 -14.40 0.72
C LEU A 110 14.72 -13.49 -0.17
N LEU A 111 13.63 -12.93 0.36
CA LEU A 111 12.79 -11.96 -0.35
C LEU A 111 13.52 -10.63 -0.63
N LEU A 112 14.36 -10.17 0.30
CA LEU A 112 15.19 -8.98 0.08
C LEU A 112 16.26 -9.21 -0.99
N ILE A 113 16.89 -10.38 -0.99
CA ILE A 113 17.89 -10.74 -2.00
C ILE A 113 17.23 -10.88 -3.37
N SER A 114 16.08 -11.54 -3.46
CA SER A 114 15.38 -11.72 -4.73
C SER A 114 14.90 -10.39 -5.32
N THR A 115 14.36 -9.50 -4.49
CA THR A 115 13.93 -8.16 -4.93
C THR A 115 15.11 -7.28 -5.35
N ALA A 116 16.23 -7.33 -4.63
CA ALA A 116 17.44 -6.62 -5.02
C ALA A 116 18.03 -7.17 -6.33
N ALA A 117 18.06 -8.49 -6.51
CA ALA A 117 18.52 -9.13 -7.73
C ALA A 117 17.62 -8.78 -8.93
N LEU A 118 16.30 -8.77 -8.73
CA LEU A 118 15.34 -8.40 -9.77
C LEU A 118 15.51 -6.93 -10.19
N ALA A 119 15.71 -6.03 -9.22
CA ALA A 119 15.98 -4.62 -9.50
C ALA A 119 17.28 -4.43 -10.29
N ALA A 120 18.37 -5.10 -9.89
CA ALA A 120 19.64 -5.06 -10.59
C ALA A 120 19.53 -5.61 -12.04
N ALA A 121 18.83 -6.73 -12.22
CA ALA A 121 18.58 -7.30 -13.54
C ALA A 121 17.77 -6.36 -14.44
N SER A 122 16.77 -5.66 -13.88
CA SER A 122 15.98 -4.69 -14.64
C SER A 122 16.82 -3.50 -15.12
N ILE A 123 17.75 -3.01 -14.29
CA ILE A 123 18.64 -1.89 -14.64
C ILE A 123 19.62 -2.34 -15.73
N ALA A 124 20.21 -3.53 -15.60
CA ALA A 124 21.09 -4.08 -16.63
C ALA A 124 20.37 -4.23 -17.98
N CYS A 125 19.13 -4.70 -17.97
CA CYS A 125 18.32 -4.85 -19.18
C CYS A 125 18.03 -3.48 -19.84
N LEU A 126 17.76 -2.44 -19.05
CA LEU A 126 17.58 -1.07 -19.58
C LEU A 126 18.86 -0.52 -20.21
N VAL A 127 20.03 -0.75 -19.60
CA VAL A 127 21.32 -0.30 -20.15
C VAL A 127 21.57 -0.95 -21.52
N VAL A 128 21.39 -2.27 -21.61
CA VAL A 128 21.54 -3.01 -22.88
C VAL A 128 20.55 -2.53 -23.94
N ALA A 129 19.29 -2.29 -23.55
CA ALA A 129 18.28 -1.79 -24.47
C ALA A 129 18.61 -0.38 -25.01
N VAL A 130 19.18 0.49 -24.17
CA VAL A 130 19.62 1.84 -24.58
C VAL A 130 20.83 1.76 -25.51
N GLU A 131 21.84 0.94 -25.21
CA GLU A 131 22.99 0.76 -26.11
C GLU A 131 22.56 0.20 -27.47
N LEU A 132 21.65 -0.78 -27.48
CA LEU A 132 21.12 -1.36 -28.72
C LEU A 132 20.35 -0.32 -29.55
N ALA A 133 19.56 0.54 -28.91
CA ALA A 133 18.83 1.61 -29.58
C ALA A 133 19.78 2.65 -30.20
N ILE A 134 20.87 3.01 -29.50
CA ILE A 134 21.90 3.93 -30.02
C ILE A 134 22.61 3.29 -31.22
N TYR A 135 22.97 2.01 -31.14
CA TYR A 135 23.63 1.30 -32.22
C TYR A 135 22.75 1.28 -33.49
N LEU A 136 21.47 0.93 -33.35
CA LEU A 136 20.50 0.92 -34.46
C LEU A 136 20.28 2.31 -35.04
N ALA A 137 20.21 3.35 -34.21
CA ALA A 137 20.04 4.73 -34.68
C ALA A 137 21.30 5.28 -35.38
N GLY A 138 22.50 4.82 -35.02
CA GLY A 138 23.75 5.20 -35.67
C GLY A 138 24.06 4.45 -36.97
N THR A 139 23.36 3.33 -37.23
CA THR A 139 23.51 2.55 -38.47
C THR A 139 22.60 2.99 -39.63
N ILE A 140 21.75 4.01 -39.43
CA ILE A 140 20.87 4.62 -40.44
C ILE A 140 21.51 5.92 -40.91
#